data_AF-A0A2D0SRT1-F1
#
_entry.id   AF-A0A2D0SRT1-F1
#
_cell.length_a   1.000
_cell.length_b   1.000
_cell.length_c   1.000
_cell.angle_alpha   90.00
_cell.angle_beta   90.00
_cell.angle_gamma   90.00
#
_symmetry.space_group_name_H-M   'P 1'
#
loop_
_entity.id
_entity.type
_entity.pdbx_description
1 polymer ?
#
loop_
_entity_poly.entity_id
_entity_poly.type
_entity_poly.pdbx_seq_one_letter_code
_entity_poly.pdbx_strand_id
1 'polypeptide(L)'
;MADEVQGLSFFYGNITREEAEDYLRQAGMSNGLYLLRQSRNYLCGFALSVAYNHQCYHYTIERELNETYAIAGGKSHRSPVGLVEYHAQESDGLVCLLKKPCNRPRGVEPKVGAFEDLKEQLIRQYVQQTWKLKGASLEQAIISQRPQLEKLIATTAHEKMPWFHGTISREDCEPRLLNNPRTNGKFLIRQRDNNGSYALCLLHHGQVMHYRIDRDKAGKLSIPDGKKFDTLWQLVEHYSYKPDGLLRVLTEPCPRPEGPPALPGNHPDTALKKCKEKILDVCPGKITTYLRRNHETDNHYAQRETMLATEDLPMSTEVYESPYADPDELRSTTVDRKNLLLEDGELGSGNFGTVLRGTYQMRKTQKPVAIKILKNGENNAAVKDEMLREAQVMQQLDNPYIVRMIGICEAENLMLVMELAELGPLNKYLQKNRLAVKNVTELVHQVCMGMKYLEEHNFVHRDLAARNVLLVTQHYAKISDFGLSKALTSEHDYYESKGHGKWPVKWYAPECMNYFKFSCKSDVWSFGVLMWEAFSYGQKPYKGMKGNEVIQMIESGERMAAPPSCPTEMYNLMMKCWTYKPDERPSFAVVEPRLRDYYYDISQ
;
A
#
# COMPACT_ATOMS: atom_id res chain seq x y z
N MET A 1 28.27 -10.96 -0.39
CA MET A 1 27.83 -9.55 -0.34
C MET A 1 26.84 -9.25 0.79
N ALA A 2 25.77 -10.04 0.99
CA ALA A 2 24.91 -9.88 2.18
C ALA A 2 25.69 -9.97 3.51
N ASP A 3 26.69 -10.87 3.56
CA ASP A 3 27.58 -11.03 4.72
C ASP A 3 28.50 -9.82 4.99
N GLU A 4 28.87 -9.05 3.95
CA GLU A 4 29.77 -7.89 4.10
C GLU A 4 29.08 -6.71 4.80
N VAL A 5 27.77 -6.55 4.57
CA VAL A 5 26.98 -5.45 5.17
C VAL A 5 26.57 -5.78 6.61
N GLN A 6 26.32 -7.05 6.91
CA GLN A 6 25.94 -7.49 8.27
C GLN A 6 27.05 -7.19 9.30
N GLY A 7 28.31 -7.26 8.90
CA GLY A 7 29.46 -6.93 9.75
C GLY A 7 29.64 -5.44 10.06
N LEU A 8 29.03 -4.53 9.28
CA LEU A 8 29.20 -3.09 9.47
C LEU A 8 28.57 -2.63 10.77
N SER A 9 29.30 -1.91 11.62
CA SER A 9 28.80 -1.45 12.94
C SER A 9 27.62 -0.48 12.88
N PHE A 10 27.39 0.19 11.74
CA PHE A 10 26.32 1.18 11.54
C PHE A 10 25.14 0.64 10.69
N PHE A 11 25.12 -0.67 10.41
CA PHE A 11 24.01 -1.33 9.72
C PHE A 11 23.02 -1.95 10.71
N TYR A 12 21.74 -1.58 10.68
CA TYR A 12 20.76 -2.01 11.69
C TYR A 12 19.84 -3.15 11.23
N GLY A 13 19.92 -3.63 9.99
CA GLY A 13 18.94 -4.58 9.45
C GLY A 13 17.57 -3.95 9.20
N ASN A 14 16.49 -4.74 9.29
CA ASN A 14 15.12 -4.34 8.97
C ASN A 14 14.39 -3.56 10.10
N ILE A 15 15.04 -2.51 10.62
CA ILE A 15 14.43 -1.58 11.59
C ILE A 15 13.44 -0.63 10.91
N THR A 16 12.48 -0.08 11.68
CA THR A 16 11.53 0.91 11.16
C THR A 16 12.17 2.27 10.95
N ARG A 17 11.46 3.16 10.21
CA ARG A 17 11.86 4.57 10.06
C ARG A 17 11.97 5.25 11.43
N GLU A 18 10.97 5.08 12.29
CA GLU A 18 10.95 5.67 13.64
C GLU A 18 12.09 5.14 14.53
N GLU A 19 12.38 3.84 14.49
CA GLU A 19 13.52 3.26 15.22
C GLU A 19 14.85 3.87 14.74
N ALA A 20 15.01 4.08 13.44
CA ALA A 20 16.20 4.74 12.88
C ALA A 20 16.32 6.19 13.37
N GLU A 21 15.22 6.94 13.37
CA GLU A 21 15.19 8.30 13.91
C GLU A 21 15.55 8.34 15.40
N ASP A 22 15.03 7.40 16.19
CA ASP A 22 15.34 7.29 17.62
C ASP A 22 16.82 7.01 17.87
N TYR A 23 17.46 6.15 17.06
CA TYR A 23 18.90 5.93 17.16
C TYR A 23 19.71 7.20 16.84
N LEU A 24 19.32 7.94 15.79
CA LEU A 24 19.96 9.21 15.45
C LEU A 24 19.75 10.27 16.56
N ARG A 25 18.57 10.31 17.18
CA ARG A 25 18.25 11.14 18.36
C ARG A 25 19.14 10.80 19.54
N GLN A 26 19.24 9.52 19.89
CA GLN A 26 20.09 9.04 20.99
C GLN A 26 21.57 9.33 20.75
N ALA A 27 22.02 9.31 19.49
CA ALA A 27 23.40 9.63 19.10
C ALA A 27 23.68 11.13 18.93
N GLY A 28 22.68 12.00 19.16
CA GLY A 28 22.85 13.45 19.31
C GLY A 28 22.53 14.31 18.09
N MET A 29 21.98 13.76 17.00
CA MET A 29 21.48 14.52 15.83
C MET A 29 22.47 15.50 15.19
N SER A 30 23.79 15.24 15.28
CA SER A 30 24.79 16.11 14.65
C SER A 30 24.70 16.04 13.12
N ASN A 31 24.92 17.16 12.43
CA ASN A 31 24.88 17.23 10.96
C ASN A 31 25.82 16.21 10.31
N GLY A 32 25.28 15.37 9.42
CA GLY A 32 26.01 14.29 8.74
C GLY A 32 26.16 13.02 9.57
N LEU A 33 25.47 12.90 10.71
CA LEU A 33 25.32 11.63 11.42
C LEU A 33 24.40 10.71 10.59
N TYR A 34 24.77 9.45 10.39
CA TYR A 34 23.98 8.56 9.54
C TYR A 34 23.98 7.11 10.03
N LEU A 35 22.98 6.34 9.62
CA LEU A 35 22.96 4.88 9.74
C LEU A 35 22.43 4.22 8.47
N LEU A 36 22.79 2.97 8.27
CA LEU A 36 22.29 2.13 7.19
C LEU A 36 21.27 1.12 7.75
N ARG A 37 20.18 0.89 7.03
CA ARG A 37 19.18 -0.13 7.35
C ARG A 37 18.77 -0.86 6.08
N GLN A 38 18.13 -2.01 6.22
CA GLN A 38 17.56 -2.73 5.10
C GLN A 38 16.34 -1.96 4.57
N SER A 39 16.14 -1.94 3.25
CA SER A 39 14.88 -1.44 2.72
C SER A 39 13.76 -2.38 3.14
N ARG A 40 12.59 -1.82 3.44
CA ARG A 40 11.41 -2.63 3.80
C ARG A 40 10.76 -3.26 2.57
N ASN A 41 11.18 -2.91 1.36
CA ASN A 41 10.83 -3.66 0.16
C ASN A 41 11.60 -4.99 0.15
N TYR A 42 10.99 -6.08 -0.33
CA TYR A 42 11.66 -7.40 -0.39
C TYR A 42 12.67 -7.49 -1.55
N LEU A 43 13.09 -6.35 -2.11
CA LEU A 43 13.95 -6.27 -3.31
C LEU A 43 15.46 -6.25 -2.95
N CYS A 44 15.82 -6.68 -1.75
CA CYS A 44 17.21 -6.71 -1.26
C CYS A 44 17.92 -5.33 -1.32
N GLY A 45 17.15 -4.24 -1.23
CA GLY A 45 17.67 -2.87 -1.17
C GLY A 45 18.05 -2.44 0.25
N PHE A 46 18.54 -1.21 0.37
CA PHE A 46 18.89 -0.58 1.64
C PHE A 46 18.18 0.76 1.78
N ALA A 47 18.24 1.35 2.98
CA ALA A 47 17.89 2.74 3.20
C ALA A 47 18.96 3.42 4.06
N LEU A 48 19.34 4.62 3.65
CA LEU A 48 20.27 5.49 4.35
C LEU A 48 19.47 6.53 5.14
N SER A 49 19.68 6.62 6.45
CA SER A 49 19.03 7.61 7.30
C SER A 49 20.08 8.60 7.81
N VAL A 50 19.89 9.90 7.56
CA VAL A 50 20.88 10.96 7.79
C VAL A 50 20.27 12.08 8.63
N ALA A 51 20.97 12.51 9.68
CA ALA A 51 20.59 13.67 10.48
C ALA A 51 21.21 14.96 9.93
N TYR A 52 20.38 15.98 9.75
CA TYR A 52 20.80 17.32 9.37
C TYR A 52 19.83 18.36 9.92
N ASN A 53 20.34 19.43 10.51
CA ASN A 53 19.56 20.51 11.13
C ASN A 53 18.46 19.99 12.08
N HIS A 54 18.81 19.01 12.92
CA HIS A 54 17.90 18.36 13.88
C HIS A 54 16.69 17.64 13.23
N GLN A 55 16.75 17.36 11.92
CA GLN A 55 15.78 16.54 11.21
C GLN A 55 16.44 15.27 10.65
N CYS A 56 15.64 14.24 10.43
CA CYS A 56 16.07 12.98 9.80
C CYS A 56 15.61 12.95 8.35
N TYR A 57 16.52 12.59 7.46
CA TYR A 57 16.30 12.42 6.03
C TYR A 57 16.55 10.96 5.67
N HIS A 58 15.66 10.36 4.86
CA HIS A 58 15.76 8.96 4.49
C HIS A 58 15.85 8.82 2.98
N TYR A 59 16.81 8.02 2.52
CA TYR A 59 17.09 7.78 1.12
C TYR A 59 17.05 6.29 0.84
N THR A 60 16.18 5.88 -0.07
CA THR A 60 16.14 4.49 -0.55
C THR A 60 17.33 4.23 -1.46
N ILE A 61 18.04 3.14 -1.19
CA ILE A 61 19.11 2.61 -2.01
C ILE A 61 18.55 1.38 -2.74
N GLU A 62 18.38 1.53 -4.04
CA GLU A 62 17.85 0.50 -4.94
C GLU A 62 19.00 -0.43 -5.37
N ARG A 63 18.72 -1.74 -5.47
CA ARG A 63 19.63 -2.70 -6.12
C ARG A 63 19.25 -2.79 -7.60
N GLU A 64 20.19 -2.48 -8.47
CA GLU A 64 20.03 -2.54 -9.91
C GLU A 64 20.19 -3.98 -10.46
N LEU A 65 19.75 -4.21 -11.71
CA LEU A 65 19.81 -5.52 -12.37
C LEU A 65 21.24 -6.06 -12.54
N ASN A 66 22.22 -5.17 -12.66
CA ASN A 66 23.66 -5.48 -12.74
C ASN A 66 24.30 -5.72 -11.36
N GLU A 67 23.48 -5.87 -10.31
CA GLU A 67 23.88 -6.04 -8.91
C GLU A 67 24.63 -4.85 -8.30
N THR A 68 24.53 -3.67 -8.89
CA THR A 68 25.01 -2.42 -8.29
C THR A 68 23.91 -1.74 -7.45
N TYR A 69 24.27 -0.68 -6.74
CA TYR A 69 23.43 0.02 -5.78
C TYR A 69 23.44 1.52 -6.05
N ALA A 70 22.27 2.15 -6.08
CA ALA A 70 22.15 3.58 -6.32
C ALA A 70 21.04 4.19 -5.46
N ILE A 71 21.22 5.45 -5.04
CA ILE A 71 20.08 6.27 -4.61
C ILE A 71 19.39 6.78 -5.88
N ALA A 72 18.06 6.82 -5.87
CA ALA A 72 17.22 7.19 -7.01
C ALA A 72 17.76 8.39 -7.82
N GLY A 73 18.26 8.13 -9.03
CA GLY A 73 18.77 9.14 -9.97
C GLY A 73 20.20 9.63 -9.69
N GLY A 74 20.90 9.01 -8.74
CA GLY A 74 22.33 9.21 -8.47
C GLY A 74 23.21 8.18 -9.16
N LYS A 75 24.49 8.18 -8.79
CA LYS A 75 25.50 7.28 -9.36
C LYS A 75 25.33 5.83 -8.86
N SER A 76 25.64 4.86 -9.72
CA SER A 76 25.65 3.43 -9.37
C SER A 76 26.97 3.02 -8.71
N HIS A 77 26.88 2.22 -7.65
CA HIS A 77 28.00 1.76 -6.83
C HIS A 77 28.03 0.24 -6.72
N ARG A 78 29.21 -0.37 -6.69
CA ARG A 78 29.33 -1.85 -6.61
C ARG A 78 28.86 -2.44 -5.28
N SER A 79 28.79 -1.64 -4.22
CA SER A 79 28.33 -2.08 -2.90
C SER A 79 27.70 -0.92 -2.12
N PRO A 80 26.87 -1.20 -1.11
CA PRO A 80 26.32 -0.17 -0.22
C PRO A 80 27.41 0.57 0.55
N VAL A 81 28.54 -0.10 0.85
CA VAL A 81 29.71 0.53 1.49
C VAL A 81 30.34 1.55 0.56
N GLY A 82 30.58 1.19 -0.71
CA GLY A 82 31.15 2.12 -1.69
C GLY A 82 30.23 3.31 -1.98
N LEU A 83 28.91 3.14 -1.85
CA LEU A 83 27.94 4.23 -1.92
C LEU A 83 28.09 5.19 -0.72
N VAL A 84 28.20 4.66 0.51
CA VAL A 84 28.43 5.46 1.71
C VAL A 84 29.76 6.21 1.65
N GLU A 85 30.82 5.55 1.19
CA GLU A 85 32.15 6.17 1.03
C GLU A 85 32.15 7.31 0.01
N TYR A 86 31.46 7.13 -1.11
CA TYR A 86 31.26 8.20 -2.09
C TYR A 86 30.52 9.39 -1.47
N HIS A 87 29.42 9.13 -0.76
CA HIS A 87 28.62 10.18 -0.14
C HIS A 87 29.22 10.84 1.10
N ALA A 88 30.34 10.32 1.60
CA ALA A 88 31.17 11.01 2.58
C ALA A 88 31.99 12.15 1.95
N GLN A 89 32.21 12.09 0.63
CA GLN A 89 33.01 13.07 -0.13
C GLN A 89 32.13 13.96 -1.02
N GLU A 90 31.09 13.40 -1.65
CA GLU A 90 30.21 14.08 -2.59
C GLU A 90 28.74 13.92 -2.18
N SER A 91 27.99 15.02 -2.03
CA SER A 91 26.60 14.89 -1.59
C SER A 91 25.70 14.30 -2.68
N ASP A 92 25.90 14.69 -3.94
CA ASP A 92 25.19 14.17 -5.12
C ASP A 92 23.67 14.01 -4.89
N GLY A 93 23.04 15.07 -4.38
CA GLY A 93 21.60 15.13 -4.08
C GLY A 93 21.22 14.80 -2.63
N LEU A 94 22.14 14.32 -1.80
CA LEU A 94 21.92 14.23 -0.35
C LEU A 94 21.87 15.60 0.32
N VAL A 95 21.14 15.68 1.45
CA VAL A 95 20.98 16.91 2.23
C VAL A 95 22.32 17.46 2.75
N CYS A 96 23.27 16.56 3.05
CA CYS A 96 24.62 16.90 3.46
C CYS A 96 25.56 15.69 3.24
N LEU A 97 26.87 15.93 3.35
CA LEU A 97 27.87 14.86 3.34
C LEU A 97 27.74 13.94 4.57
N LEU A 98 28.02 12.67 4.37
CA LEU A 98 28.09 11.68 5.45
C LEU A 98 29.37 11.89 6.25
N LYS A 99 29.25 12.20 7.54
CA LYS A 99 30.38 12.55 8.40
C LYS A 99 30.66 11.53 9.49
N LYS A 100 29.62 11.06 10.17
CA LYS A 100 29.76 10.20 11.35
C LYS A 100 28.79 9.02 11.28
N PRO A 101 29.26 7.77 11.29
CA PRO A 101 28.37 6.63 11.42
C PRO A 101 27.77 6.59 12.84
N CYS A 102 26.46 6.41 12.92
CA CYS A 102 25.74 6.05 14.12
C CYS A 102 25.87 4.53 14.29
N ASN A 103 26.84 4.11 15.10
CA ASN A 103 27.08 2.69 15.36
C ASN A 103 26.01 2.10 16.28
N ARG A 104 25.66 0.84 16.04
CA ARG A 104 24.77 0.06 16.91
C ARG A 104 25.25 0.11 18.35
N PRO A 105 24.34 0.31 19.33
CA PRO A 105 24.68 0.17 20.74
C PRO A 105 25.19 -1.24 21.06
N ARG A 106 25.96 -1.35 22.14
CA ARG A 106 26.56 -2.63 22.56
C ARG A 106 25.47 -3.69 22.79
N GLY A 107 25.65 -4.85 22.15
CA GLY A 107 24.73 -5.99 22.27
C GLY A 107 23.53 -5.96 21.31
N VAL A 108 23.36 -4.90 20.51
CA VAL A 108 22.34 -4.85 19.46
C VAL A 108 22.91 -5.47 18.19
N GLU A 109 22.29 -6.55 17.73
CA GLU A 109 22.61 -7.18 16.45
C GLU A 109 21.78 -6.56 15.32
N PRO A 110 22.23 -6.62 14.06
CA PRO A 110 21.39 -6.24 12.93
C PRO A 110 20.11 -7.08 12.93
N LYS A 111 18.95 -6.44 12.73
CA LYS A 111 17.66 -7.12 12.61
C LYS A 111 17.55 -7.81 11.25
N VAL A 112 18.25 -8.93 11.10
CA VAL A 112 18.31 -9.76 9.89
C VAL A 112 18.11 -11.23 10.28
N GLY A 113 17.56 -12.05 9.40
CA GLY A 113 17.51 -13.51 9.60
C GLY A 113 16.18 -14.17 9.24
N ALA A 114 16.10 -15.47 9.58
CA ALA A 114 15.03 -16.40 9.16
C ALA A 114 13.60 -15.97 9.53
N PHE A 115 13.44 -15.05 10.48
CA PHE A 115 12.13 -14.51 10.86
C PHE A 115 11.52 -13.63 9.76
N GLU A 116 12.34 -12.86 9.03
CA GLU A 116 11.85 -12.01 7.94
C GLU A 116 11.46 -12.83 6.70
N ASP A 117 12.22 -13.87 6.36
CA ASP A 117 11.87 -14.79 5.26
C ASP A 117 10.55 -15.54 5.57
N LEU A 118 10.39 -15.97 6.83
CA LEU A 118 9.16 -16.60 7.30
C LEU A 118 7.96 -15.63 7.23
N LYS A 119 8.17 -14.34 7.53
CA LYS A 119 7.13 -13.31 7.51
C LYS A 119 6.48 -13.19 6.13
N GLU A 120 7.27 -13.19 5.06
CA GLU A 120 6.73 -13.16 3.70
C GLU A 120 5.87 -14.40 3.38
N GLN A 121 6.38 -15.59 3.69
CA GLN A 121 5.64 -16.83 3.47
C GLN A 121 4.30 -16.82 4.21
N LEU A 122 4.28 -16.33 5.44
CA LEU A 122 3.08 -16.23 6.26
C LEU A 122 2.07 -15.23 5.72
N ILE A 123 2.50 -14.04 5.27
CA ILE A 123 1.60 -13.07 4.62
C ILE A 123 0.93 -13.71 3.41
N ARG A 124 1.71 -14.35 2.55
CA ARG A 124 1.19 -15.00 1.34
C ARG A 124 0.18 -16.09 1.67
N GLN A 125 0.51 -16.98 2.60
CA GLN A 125 -0.39 -18.04 3.04
C GLN A 125 -1.66 -17.49 3.70
N TYR A 126 -1.53 -16.42 4.49
CA TYR A 126 -2.66 -15.74 5.12
C TYR A 126 -3.62 -15.21 4.06
N VAL A 127 -3.11 -14.47 3.07
CA VAL A 127 -3.97 -13.92 2.01
C VAL A 127 -4.65 -15.05 1.21
N GLN A 128 -3.91 -16.10 0.85
CA GLN A 128 -4.45 -17.26 0.14
C GLN A 128 -5.53 -18.00 0.93
N GLN A 129 -5.40 -18.13 2.25
CA GLN A 129 -6.37 -18.89 3.05
C GLN A 129 -7.59 -18.06 3.43
N THR A 130 -7.40 -16.77 3.73
CA THR A 130 -8.47 -15.87 4.15
C THR A 130 -9.36 -15.46 2.98
N TRP A 131 -8.78 -15.12 1.81
CA TRP A 131 -9.54 -14.60 0.67
C TRP A 131 -9.47 -15.50 -0.58
N LYS A 132 -8.82 -16.67 -0.51
CA LYS A 132 -8.73 -17.64 -1.63
C LYS A 132 -8.06 -17.10 -2.90
N LEU A 133 -7.35 -15.97 -2.80
CA LEU A 133 -6.70 -15.30 -3.93
C LEU A 133 -5.53 -16.10 -4.49
N LYS A 134 -5.30 -15.98 -5.80
CA LYS A 134 -4.22 -16.65 -6.54
C LYS A 134 -3.68 -15.76 -7.66
N GLY A 135 -2.50 -16.08 -8.19
CA GLY A 135 -1.91 -15.39 -9.34
C GLY A 135 -1.79 -13.87 -9.12
N ALA A 136 -2.13 -13.08 -10.14
CA ALA A 136 -2.00 -11.63 -10.08
C ALA A 136 -2.83 -10.97 -8.97
N SER A 137 -4.05 -11.45 -8.67
CA SER A 137 -4.89 -10.85 -7.62
C SER A 137 -4.27 -11.00 -6.22
N LEU A 138 -3.59 -12.12 -5.98
CA LEU A 138 -2.78 -12.35 -4.77
C LEU A 138 -1.58 -11.40 -4.70
N GLU A 139 -0.79 -11.27 -5.77
CA GLU A 139 0.38 -10.38 -5.77
C GLU A 139 -0.02 -8.92 -5.54
N GLN A 140 -1.08 -8.46 -6.22
CA GLN A 140 -1.60 -7.11 -6.09
C GLN A 140 -2.12 -6.83 -4.66
N ALA A 141 -2.67 -7.83 -3.98
CA ALA A 141 -3.14 -7.70 -2.61
C ALA A 141 -1.97 -7.54 -1.65
N ILE A 142 -0.95 -8.40 -1.80
CA ILE A 142 0.26 -8.35 -0.98
C ILE A 142 0.98 -7.02 -1.20
N ILE A 143 1.18 -6.59 -2.45
CA ILE A 143 1.89 -5.34 -2.76
C ILE A 143 1.19 -4.12 -2.14
N SER A 144 -0.13 -4.00 -2.25
CA SER A 144 -0.86 -2.84 -1.71
C SER A 144 -1.02 -2.89 -0.19
N GLN A 145 -1.30 -4.07 0.37
CA GLN A 145 -1.77 -4.20 1.76
C GLN A 145 -0.73 -4.77 2.71
N ARG A 146 0.53 -4.87 2.27
CA ARG A 146 1.59 -5.46 3.10
C ARG A 146 1.68 -4.87 4.51
N PRO A 147 1.73 -3.55 4.74
CA PRO A 147 1.82 -3.02 6.10
C PRO A 147 0.66 -3.48 7.01
N GLN A 148 -0.55 -3.50 6.48
CA GLN A 148 -1.75 -3.96 7.16
C GLN A 148 -1.70 -5.47 7.43
N LEU A 149 -1.26 -6.25 6.45
CA LEU A 149 -1.09 -7.70 6.56
C LEU A 149 -0.04 -8.06 7.62
N GLU A 150 1.07 -7.32 7.68
CA GLU A 150 2.10 -7.48 8.72
C GLU A 150 1.53 -7.28 10.14
N LYS A 151 0.70 -6.24 10.32
CA LYS A 151 0.00 -6.01 11.59
C LYS A 151 -1.01 -7.11 11.92
N LEU A 152 -1.69 -7.64 10.90
CA LEU A 152 -2.71 -8.66 11.05
C LEU A 152 -2.10 -10.03 11.43
N ILE A 153 -1.02 -10.45 10.78
CA ILE A 153 -0.31 -11.69 11.16
C ILE A 153 0.28 -11.57 12.57
N ALA A 154 0.81 -10.40 12.94
CA ALA A 154 1.40 -10.17 14.25
C ALA A 154 0.37 -10.29 15.39
N THR A 155 -0.90 -10.04 15.10
CA THR A 155 -2.01 -10.08 16.07
C THR A 155 -2.77 -11.41 16.07
N THR A 156 -2.84 -12.12 14.95
CA THR A 156 -3.72 -13.29 14.78
C THR A 156 -2.99 -14.63 14.68
N ALA A 157 -1.70 -14.64 14.38
CA ALA A 157 -1.03 -15.87 13.91
C ALA A 157 -0.03 -16.48 14.90
N HIS A 158 0.15 -15.93 16.12
CA HIS A 158 1.18 -16.44 17.05
C HIS A 158 1.04 -17.95 17.35
N GLU A 159 -0.19 -18.47 17.46
CA GLU A 159 -0.45 -19.90 17.69
C GLU A 159 0.03 -20.81 16.54
N LYS A 160 0.24 -20.22 15.37
CA LYS A 160 0.58 -20.91 14.11
C LYS A 160 2.04 -20.75 13.72
N MET A 161 2.76 -19.98 14.51
CA MET A 161 4.18 -19.76 14.29
C MET A 161 4.99 -21.03 14.57
N PRO A 162 6.02 -21.34 13.76
CA PRO A 162 6.83 -22.53 13.98
C PRO A 162 7.43 -22.56 15.37
N TRP A 163 7.77 -21.38 15.94
CA TRP A 163 8.31 -21.24 17.29
C TRP A 163 7.29 -21.41 18.42
N PHE A 164 5.98 -21.44 18.18
CA PHE A 164 4.97 -21.61 19.23
C PHE A 164 4.53 -23.07 19.36
N HIS A 165 4.75 -23.70 20.50
CA HIS A 165 4.53 -25.15 20.69
C HIS A 165 3.28 -25.49 21.52
N GLY A 166 2.40 -24.55 21.79
CA GLY A 166 1.20 -24.80 22.59
C GLY A 166 1.54 -25.21 24.02
N THR A 167 0.76 -26.12 24.60
CA THR A 167 0.76 -26.49 26.03
C THR A 167 1.80 -27.56 26.43
N ILE A 168 2.92 -27.66 25.72
CA ILE A 168 3.97 -28.62 26.07
C ILE A 168 4.58 -28.36 27.45
N SER A 169 4.98 -29.43 28.15
CA SER A 169 5.61 -29.35 29.46
C SER A 169 7.03 -28.75 29.40
N ARG A 170 7.63 -28.46 30.55
CA ARG A 170 9.03 -28.01 30.60
C ARG A 170 9.96 -29.14 30.17
N GLU A 171 9.65 -30.34 30.62
CA GLU A 171 10.39 -31.57 30.42
C GLU A 171 10.34 -32.03 28.95
N ASP A 172 9.22 -31.81 28.26
CA ASP A 172 9.06 -32.12 26.83
C ASP A 172 9.72 -31.06 25.92
N CYS A 173 9.96 -29.86 26.43
CA CYS A 173 10.57 -28.76 25.68
C CYS A 173 12.09 -28.94 25.52
N GLU A 174 12.77 -29.30 26.60
CA GLU A 174 14.23 -29.46 26.61
C GLU A 174 14.76 -30.42 25.53
N PRO A 175 14.24 -31.66 25.36
CA PRO A 175 14.74 -32.57 24.33
C PRO A 175 14.52 -32.04 22.90
N ARG A 176 13.46 -31.25 22.66
CA ARG A 176 13.22 -30.64 21.34
C ARG A 176 14.30 -29.61 20.98
N LEU A 177 14.70 -28.77 21.95
CA LEU A 177 15.76 -27.78 21.74
C LEU A 177 17.15 -28.42 21.66
N LEU A 178 17.39 -29.48 22.43
CA LEU A 178 18.67 -30.20 22.45
C LEU A 178 18.86 -31.15 21.25
N ASN A 179 17.80 -31.41 20.48
CA ASN A 179 17.90 -32.17 19.24
C ASN A 179 18.71 -31.36 18.19
N ASN A 180 19.53 -32.06 17.40
CA ASN A 180 20.41 -31.40 16.42
C ASN A 180 19.60 -30.71 15.31
N PRO A 181 20.05 -29.54 14.80
CA PRO A 181 21.25 -28.80 15.21
C PRO A 181 21.08 -28.07 16.55
N ARG A 182 22.18 -28.01 17.33
CA ARG A 182 22.27 -27.31 18.63
C ARG A 182 22.77 -25.87 18.46
N THR A 183 22.13 -25.13 17.58
CA THR A 183 22.53 -23.75 17.28
C THR A 183 22.25 -22.85 18.47
N ASN A 184 23.25 -22.06 18.88
CA ASN A 184 23.04 -21.05 19.91
C ASN A 184 21.95 -20.07 19.46
N GLY A 185 21.00 -19.79 20.35
CA GLY A 185 19.84 -18.93 20.08
C GLY A 185 18.61 -19.68 19.60
N LYS A 186 18.71 -21.00 19.34
CA LYS A 186 17.55 -21.83 19.00
C LYS A 186 16.50 -21.72 20.08
N PHE A 187 15.25 -21.48 19.72
CA PHE A 187 14.22 -21.15 20.70
C PHE A 187 12.84 -21.71 20.37
N LEU A 188 11.99 -21.79 21.38
CA LEU A 188 10.55 -21.99 21.24
C LEU A 188 9.79 -21.29 22.36
N ILE A 189 8.51 -21.01 22.14
CA ILE A 189 7.57 -20.49 23.14
C ILE A 189 6.51 -21.54 23.40
N ARG A 190 6.23 -21.80 24.67
CA ARG A 190 5.16 -22.71 25.13
C ARG A 190 4.21 -21.99 26.07
N GLN A 191 2.96 -22.40 26.06
CA GLN A 191 1.94 -21.93 26.98
C GLN A 191 2.11 -22.62 28.34
N ARG A 192 2.09 -21.82 29.42
CA ARG A 192 2.20 -22.33 30.79
C ARG A 192 0.84 -22.56 31.43
N ASP A 193 -0.12 -21.68 31.14
CA ASP A 193 -1.48 -21.75 31.64
C ASP A 193 -2.50 -21.16 30.64
N ASN A 194 -3.79 -21.32 30.95
CA ASN A 194 -4.89 -20.78 30.15
C ASN A 194 -5.11 -19.27 30.35
N ASN A 195 -4.36 -18.63 31.26
CA ASN A 195 -4.52 -17.22 31.64
C ASN A 195 -3.54 -16.29 30.89
N GLY A 196 -2.88 -16.80 29.85
CA GLY A 196 -1.97 -16.01 29.02
C GLY A 196 -0.56 -15.86 29.61
N SER A 197 -0.12 -16.79 30.47
CA SER A 197 1.30 -16.95 30.82
C SER A 197 2.00 -17.94 29.86
N TYR A 198 3.22 -17.59 29.46
CA TYR A 198 4.03 -18.36 28.53
C TYR A 198 5.45 -18.55 29.06
N ALA A 199 6.20 -19.46 28.45
CA ALA A 199 7.63 -19.63 28.68
C ALA A 199 8.38 -19.56 27.34
N LEU A 200 9.34 -18.64 27.25
CA LEU A 200 10.35 -18.62 26.20
C LEU A 200 11.50 -19.53 26.62
N CYS A 201 11.77 -20.55 25.81
CA CYS A 201 12.83 -21.52 26.05
C CYS A 201 13.93 -21.31 25.01
N LEU A 202 15.16 -21.05 25.46
CA LEU A 202 16.28 -20.57 24.64
C LEU A 202 17.52 -21.45 24.85
N LEU A 203 18.11 -21.95 23.77
CA LEU A 203 19.36 -22.70 23.81
C LEU A 203 20.57 -21.76 23.85
N HIS A 204 21.42 -21.91 24.87
CA HIS A 204 22.65 -21.14 25.04
C HIS A 204 23.77 -22.04 25.57
N HIS A 205 24.85 -22.18 24.79
CA HIS A 205 26.00 -23.04 25.08
C HIS A 205 25.63 -24.46 25.52
N GLY A 206 24.64 -25.06 24.83
CA GLY A 206 24.17 -26.41 25.11
C GLY A 206 23.22 -26.55 26.31
N GLN A 207 22.84 -25.45 26.96
CA GLN A 207 21.88 -25.41 28.06
C GLN A 207 20.58 -24.73 27.64
N VAL A 208 19.45 -25.21 28.14
CA VAL A 208 18.14 -24.62 27.88
C VAL A 208 17.78 -23.64 29.00
N MET A 209 17.64 -22.37 28.64
CA MET A 209 17.22 -21.30 29.53
C MET A 209 15.71 -21.10 29.41
N HIS A 210 15.02 -20.93 30.53
CA HIS A 210 13.57 -20.71 30.56
C HIS A 210 13.23 -19.32 31.11
N TYR A 211 12.72 -18.45 30.25
CA TYR A 211 12.25 -17.13 30.60
C TYR A 211 10.73 -17.14 30.70
N ARG A 212 10.20 -16.67 31.83
CA ARG A 212 8.76 -16.51 32.01
C ARG A 212 8.29 -15.31 31.19
N ILE A 213 7.16 -15.44 30.52
CA ILE A 213 6.48 -14.32 29.86
C ILE A 213 5.11 -14.22 30.51
N ASP A 214 4.85 -13.10 31.17
CA ASP A 214 3.59 -12.86 31.85
C ASP A 214 2.82 -11.72 31.20
N ARG A 215 1.51 -11.79 31.33
CA ARG A 215 0.59 -10.75 30.89
C ARG A 215 0.29 -9.80 32.05
N ASP A 216 0.50 -8.51 31.84
CA ASP A 216 0.16 -7.48 32.82
C ASP A 216 -1.33 -7.11 32.79
N LYS A 217 -1.75 -6.23 33.72
CA LYS A 217 -3.14 -5.77 33.83
C LYS A 217 -3.63 -5.01 32.58
N ALA A 218 -2.72 -4.44 31.78
CA ALA A 218 -3.04 -3.77 30.53
C ALA A 218 -3.08 -4.77 29.35
N GLY A 219 -2.90 -6.06 29.60
CA GLY A 219 -2.88 -7.10 28.58
C GLY A 219 -1.55 -7.23 27.83
N LYS A 220 -0.51 -6.49 28.23
CA LYS A 220 0.81 -6.52 27.59
C LYS A 220 1.64 -7.68 28.11
N LEU A 221 2.45 -8.26 27.23
CA LEU A 221 3.34 -9.39 27.48
C LEU A 221 4.78 -8.90 27.71
N SER A 222 5.45 -9.44 28.72
CA SER A 222 6.87 -9.15 28.98
C SER A 222 7.57 -10.28 29.71
N ILE A 223 8.89 -10.38 29.55
CA ILE A 223 9.74 -11.11 30.51
C ILE A 223 9.90 -10.27 31.79
N PRO A 224 10.34 -10.84 32.93
CA PRO A 224 10.62 -10.07 34.14
C PRO A 224 11.55 -8.88 33.86
N ASP A 225 11.14 -7.69 34.31
CA ASP A 225 11.85 -6.41 34.12
C ASP A 225 12.16 -6.02 32.67
N GLY A 226 11.55 -6.70 31.70
CA GLY A 226 11.77 -6.48 30.27
C GLY A 226 10.79 -5.49 29.64
N LYS A 227 11.03 -5.21 28.36
CA LYS A 227 10.12 -4.41 27.53
C LYS A 227 8.75 -5.09 27.42
N LYS A 228 7.69 -4.27 27.32
CA LYS A 228 6.30 -4.70 27.20
C LYS A 228 5.84 -4.71 25.73
N PHE A 229 5.12 -5.75 25.34
CA PHE A 229 4.65 -5.99 23.97
C PHE A 229 3.15 -6.28 23.95
N ASP A 230 2.45 -6.00 22.84
CA ASP A 230 1.04 -6.35 22.71
C ASP A 230 0.84 -7.82 22.30
N THR A 231 1.80 -8.39 21.58
CA THR A 231 1.71 -9.76 21.05
C THR A 231 3.01 -10.55 21.22
N LEU A 232 2.90 -11.89 21.24
CA LEU A 232 4.08 -12.76 21.25
C LEU A 232 4.93 -12.58 19.99
N TRP A 233 4.33 -12.20 18.86
CA TRP A 233 5.06 -11.88 17.63
C TRP A 233 6.03 -10.72 17.85
N GLN A 234 5.55 -9.59 18.36
CA GLN A 234 6.37 -8.41 18.63
C GLN A 234 7.49 -8.73 19.63
N LEU A 235 7.20 -9.58 20.61
CA LEU A 235 8.17 -10.04 21.60
C LEU A 235 9.30 -10.84 20.92
N VAL A 236 8.96 -11.83 20.09
CA VAL A 236 9.95 -12.64 19.35
C VAL A 236 10.76 -11.78 18.38
N GLU A 237 10.09 -10.87 17.67
CA GLU A 237 10.72 -9.93 16.75
C GLU A 237 11.70 -8.98 17.46
N HIS A 238 11.42 -8.54 18.69
CA HIS A 238 12.35 -7.72 19.47
C HIS A 238 13.56 -8.54 19.93
N TYR A 239 13.30 -9.70 20.53
CA TYR A 239 14.37 -10.52 21.11
C TYR A 239 15.25 -11.24 20.08
N SER A 240 14.88 -11.24 18.80
CA SER A 240 15.73 -11.77 17.72
C SER A 240 16.92 -10.87 17.37
N TYR A 241 16.92 -9.61 17.80
CA TYR A 241 18.02 -8.67 17.52
C TYR A 241 18.47 -7.86 18.75
N LYS A 242 17.64 -7.74 19.79
CA LYS A 242 17.98 -7.13 21.08
C LYS A 242 17.87 -8.16 22.19
N PRO A 243 18.95 -8.51 22.91
CA PRO A 243 18.87 -9.49 23.99
C PRO A 243 18.08 -8.96 25.19
N ASP A 244 18.21 -7.67 25.56
CA ASP A 244 17.41 -6.96 26.58
C ASP A 244 16.92 -7.82 27.78
N GLY A 245 17.86 -8.45 28.48
CA GLY A 245 17.59 -9.32 29.65
C GLY A 245 17.69 -10.82 29.35
N LEU A 246 17.71 -11.22 28.09
CA LEU A 246 18.11 -12.55 27.66
C LEU A 246 19.65 -12.68 27.61
N LEU A 247 20.16 -13.90 27.81
CA LEU A 247 21.59 -14.19 27.64
C LEU A 247 22.09 -13.97 26.21
N ARG A 248 21.20 -14.07 25.21
CA ARG A 248 21.48 -13.79 23.81
C ARG A 248 20.20 -13.59 23.02
N VAL A 249 20.36 -13.09 21.80
CA VAL A 249 19.28 -12.99 20.83
C VAL A 249 18.74 -14.36 20.39
N LEU A 250 17.45 -14.37 20.04
CA LEU A 250 16.77 -15.49 19.40
C LEU A 250 17.27 -15.66 17.97
N THR A 251 17.50 -16.89 17.53
CA THR A 251 17.99 -17.18 16.17
C THR A 251 16.98 -18.04 15.41
N GLU A 252 17.20 -19.35 15.35
CA GLU A 252 16.33 -20.27 14.61
C GLU A 252 15.17 -20.79 15.48
N PRO A 253 13.93 -20.82 14.95
CA PRO A 253 12.82 -21.43 15.66
C PRO A 253 13.02 -22.96 15.73
N CYS A 254 12.75 -23.56 16.88
CA CYS A 254 12.66 -25.01 16.98
C CYS A 254 11.47 -25.49 16.13
N PRO A 255 11.65 -26.48 15.23
CA PRO A 255 10.53 -26.99 14.44
C PRO A 255 9.53 -27.76 15.33
N ARG A 256 8.25 -27.65 14.98
CA ARG A 256 7.18 -28.47 15.56
C ARG A 256 7.20 -29.88 14.96
N PRO A 257 7.14 -30.95 15.78
CA PRO A 257 7.09 -32.33 15.29
C PRO A 257 5.87 -32.63 14.40
N GLU A 258 4.73 -31.98 14.68
CA GLU A 258 3.45 -32.17 13.99
C GLU A 258 3.26 -31.25 12.76
N GLY A 259 4.26 -30.41 12.45
CA GLY A 259 4.14 -29.34 11.46
C GLY A 259 3.38 -28.10 11.97
N PRO A 260 3.28 -27.03 11.17
CA PRO A 260 2.52 -25.84 11.52
C PRO A 260 1.00 -26.12 11.45
N PRO A 261 0.20 -25.64 12.43
CA PRO A 261 -1.25 -25.77 12.38
C PRO A 261 -1.82 -24.88 11.27
N ALA A 262 -2.82 -25.37 10.52
CA ALA A 262 -3.47 -24.65 9.41
C ALA A 262 -3.99 -23.27 9.84
N LEU A 263 -3.90 -22.20 9.02
CA LEU A 263 -4.40 -20.85 9.39
C LEU A 263 -5.93 -20.86 9.52
N PRO A 264 -6.52 -20.02 10.41
CA PRO A 264 -7.95 -20.08 10.64
C PRO A 264 -8.62 -19.45 9.42
N GLY A 265 -9.60 -20.12 8.83
CA GLY A 265 -10.42 -19.57 7.74
C GLY A 265 -11.38 -18.44 8.18
N ASN A 266 -11.15 -17.80 9.32
CA ASN A 266 -12.04 -16.79 9.86
C ASN A 266 -11.69 -15.42 9.27
N HIS A 267 -12.70 -14.76 8.68
CA HIS A 267 -12.59 -13.42 8.11
C HIS A 267 -12.10 -12.39 9.15
N PRO A 268 -11.23 -11.42 8.76
CA PRO A 268 -10.66 -10.40 9.66
C PRO A 268 -11.71 -9.56 10.41
N ASP A 269 -12.95 -9.52 9.94
CA ASP A 269 -14.07 -8.84 10.60
C ASP A 269 -14.33 -9.30 12.03
N THR A 270 -13.97 -10.54 12.38
CA THR A 270 -14.11 -11.03 13.78
C THR A 270 -12.91 -10.67 14.67
N ALA A 271 -11.72 -10.43 14.11
CA ALA A 271 -10.52 -10.10 14.88
C ALA A 271 -10.39 -8.60 15.16
N LEU A 272 -10.73 -7.74 14.18
CA LEU A 272 -10.75 -6.29 14.34
C LEU A 272 -11.93 -5.82 15.21
N LYS A 273 -13.13 -6.43 15.09
CA LYS A 273 -14.26 -6.15 16.00
C LYS A 273 -13.89 -6.46 17.46
N LYS A 274 -13.24 -7.60 17.74
CA LYS A 274 -12.80 -7.98 19.10
C LYS A 274 -11.72 -7.06 19.69
N CYS A 275 -10.85 -6.46 18.87
CA CYS A 275 -9.88 -5.48 19.35
C CYS A 275 -10.50 -4.12 19.64
N LYS A 276 -11.48 -3.67 18.84
CA LYS A 276 -12.16 -2.38 19.05
C LYS A 276 -13.10 -2.42 20.26
N GLU A 277 -13.79 -3.54 20.51
CA GLU A 277 -14.66 -3.69 21.70
C GLU A 277 -13.86 -3.61 23.02
N LYS A 278 -12.61 -4.07 23.05
CA LYS A 278 -11.76 -4.04 24.26
C LYS A 278 -11.15 -2.67 24.58
N ILE A 279 -11.09 -1.75 23.63
CA ILE A 279 -10.45 -0.43 23.81
C ILE A 279 -11.45 0.62 24.33
N LEU A 280 -12.75 0.43 24.09
CA LEU A 280 -13.80 1.39 24.47
C LEU A 280 -14.33 1.22 25.91
N ASP A 281 -13.94 0.16 26.62
CA ASP A 281 -14.38 -0.11 28.01
C ASP A 281 -13.56 0.64 29.08
N VAL A 282 -12.64 1.53 28.69
CA VAL A 282 -11.80 2.29 29.64
C VAL A 282 -11.94 3.79 29.42
N CYS A 283 -13.14 4.34 29.69
CA CYS A 283 -13.34 5.77 30.04
C CYS A 283 -14.75 5.99 30.65
N PRO A 284 -14.92 5.99 31.98
CA PRO A 284 -16.17 6.42 32.60
C PRO A 284 -16.12 7.94 32.81
N GLY A 285 -16.83 8.72 32.00
CA GLY A 285 -16.78 10.17 32.16
C GLY A 285 -17.73 11.01 31.29
N LYS A 286 -18.97 11.15 31.77
CA LYS A 286 -19.87 12.32 31.61
C LYS A 286 -20.30 12.73 30.19
N ILE A 287 -21.49 12.25 29.79
CA ILE A 287 -22.46 13.08 29.06
C ILE A 287 -23.80 12.96 29.79
N THR A 288 -24.16 13.99 30.55
CA THR A 288 -25.49 14.17 31.12
C THR A 288 -26.38 14.98 30.20
N THR A 289 -27.62 14.50 30.09
CA THR A 289 -28.88 15.21 29.77
C THR A 289 -29.04 15.85 28.39
N TYR A 290 -29.85 15.22 27.53
CA TYR A 290 -31.22 15.66 27.18
C TYR A 290 -31.94 14.49 26.47
N LEU A 291 -32.73 13.73 27.21
CA LEU A 291 -33.66 12.75 26.64
C LEU A 291 -35.08 13.32 26.70
N ARG A 292 -35.64 13.62 25.52
CA ARG A 292 -37.09 13.56 25.30
C ARG A 292 -37.33 12.54 24.19
N ARG A 293 -37.90 11.41 24.61
CA ARG A 293 -38.39 10.25 23.85
C ARG A 293 -38.96 10.61 22.47
N ASN A 294 -38.55 9.88 21.42
CA ASN A 294 -39.41 8.95 20.66
C ASN A 294 -38.63 8.21 19.55
N HIS A 295 -38.86 6.88 19.45
CA HIS A 295 -38.68 5.97 18.31
C HIS A 295 -37.45 6.11 17.38
N GLU A 296 -36.26 5.66 17.80
CA GLU A 296 -35.16 5.30 16.88
C GLU A 296 -34.29 4.18 17.49
N THR A 297 -34.52 2.92 17.13
CA THR A 297 -33.60 1.81 17.51
C THR A 297 -33.03 1.03 16.32
N ASP A 298 -33.57 1.19 15.11
CA ASP A 298 -33.05 0.53 13.90
C ASP A 298 -31.98 1.34 13.14
N ASN A 299 -31.94 2.67 13.31
CA ASN A 299 -31.03 3.53 12.57
C ASN A 299 -29.56 3.46 13.06
N HIS A 300 -29.35 3.15 14.34
CA HIS A 300 -28.01 3.09 14.93
C HIS A 300 -27.24 1.82 14.55
N TYR A 301 -27.91 0.70 14.29
CA TYR A 301 -27.24 -0.53 13.81
C TYR A 301 -26.83 -0.41 12.35
N ALA A 302 -27.71 0.09 11.49
CA ALA A 302 -27.41 0.34 10.08
C ALA A 302 -26.27 1.34 9.90
N GLN A 303 -26.29 2.47 10.60
CA GLN A 303 -25.17 3.44 10.58
C GLN A 303 -23.85 2.83 11.08
N ARG A 304 -23.90 1.94 12.07
CA ARG A 304 -22.70 1.28 12.62
C ARG A 304 -22.13 0.24 11.66
N GLU A 305 -22.97 -0.52 10.95
CA GLU A 305 -22.55 -1.42 9.88
C GLU A 305 -21.98 -0.66 8.67
N THR A 306 -22.61 0.43 8.25
CA THR A 306 -22.08 1.29 7.16
C THR A 306 -20.73 1.88 7.56
N MET A 307 -20.55 2.39 8.78
CA MET A 307 -19.26 2.92 9.24
C MET A 307 -18.17 1.84 9.30
N LEU A 308 -18.51 0.62 9.70
CA LEU A 308 -17.57 -0.51 9.72
C LEU A 308 -17.13 -0.90 8.30
N ALA A 309 -18.05 -0.96 7.34
CA ALA A 309 -17.76 -1.32 5.95
C ALA A 309 -16.85 -0.28 5.24
N THR A 310 -16.88 0.99 5.64
CA THR A 310 -16.01 2.01 5.03
C THR A 310 -14.53 1.84 5.35
N GLU A 311 -14.16 1.04 6.36
CA GLU A 311 -12.77 0.81 6.77
C GLU A 311 -12.23 -0.55 6.28
N ASP A 312 -13.00 -1.29 5.48
CA ASP A 312 -12.62 -2.62 5.02
C ASP A 312 -11.39 -2.59 4.11
N LEU A 313 -10.57 -3.64 4.25
CA LEU A 313 -9.44 -3.91 3.35
C LEU A 313 -9.96 -4.18 1.93
N PRO A 314 -9.18 -3.84 0.87
CA PRO A 314 -9.60 -4.02 -0.51
C PRO A 314 -10.18 -5.41 -0.81
N MET A 315 -9.48 -6.46 -0.41
CA MET A 315 -9.84 -7.87 -0.65
C MET A 315 -11.06 -8.36 0.16
N SER A 316 -11.52 -7.61 1.16
CA SER A 316 -12.79 -7.90 1.85
C SER A 316 -14.01 -7.41 1.05
N THR A 317 -13.81 -6.65 -0.03
CA THR A 317 -14.89 -6.14 -0.88
C THR A 317 -15.18 -7.08 -2.06
N GLU A 318 -16.43 -7.12 -2.52
CA GLU A 318 -16.86 -7.95 -3.66
C GLU A 318 -16.28 -7.51 -5.02
N VAL A 319 -15.73 -6.29 -5.10
CA VAL A 319 -15.18 -5.69 -6.33
C VAL A 319 -13.66 -5.81 -6.41
N TYR A 320 -13.02 -6.52 -5.47
CA TYR A 320 -11.59 -6.80 -5.54
C TYR A 320 -11.25 -7.73 -6.70
N GLU A 321 -11.90 -8.88 -6.76
CA GLU A 321 -11.81 -9.80 -7.90
C GLU A 321 -12.81 -9.41 -8.99
N SER A 322 -12.49 -9.78 -10.23
CA SER A 322 -13.39 -9.60 -11.37
C SER A 322 -14.72 -10.32 -11.11
N PRO A 323 -15.86 -9.77 -11.55
CA PRO A 323 -17.14 -10.48 -11.48
C PRO A 323 -17.14 -11.80 -12.27
N TYR A 324 -16.16 -12.00 -13.16
CA TYR A 324 -15.96 -13.23 -13.95
C TYR A 324 -14.85 -14.13 -13.37
N ALA A 325 -14.41 -13.92 -12.13
CA ALA A 325 -13.47 -14.81 -11.45
C ALA A 325 -14.10 -16.16 -11.07
N ASP A 326 -15.43 -16.23 -10.93
CA ASP A 326 -16.17 -17.49 -10.85
C ASP A 326 -16.21 -18.14 -12.25
N PRO A 327 -15.63 -19.34 -12.46
CA PRO A 327 -15.63 -20.02 -13.75
C PRO A 327 -17.02 -20.28 -14.34
N ASP A 328 -18.06 -20.31 -13.51
CA ASP A 328 -19.44 -20.53 -13.95
C ASP A 328 -20.13 -19.23 -14.41
N GLU A 329 -19.59 -18.06 -14.06
CA GLU A 329 -20.02 -16.76 -14.58
C GLU A 329 -19.32 -16.50 -15.92
N LEU A 330 -19.99 -16.88 -17.03
CA LEU A 330 -19.42 -16.72 -18.37
C LEU A 330 -19.30 -15.24 -18.75
N ARG A 331 -18.10 -14.84 -19.17
CA ARG A 331 -17.83 -13.51 -19.72
C ARG A 331 -18.54 -13.34 -21.06
N SER A 332 -19.40 -12.32 -21.13
CA SER A 332 -20.07 -11.88 -22.35
C SER A 332 -19.58 -10.49 -22.71
N THR A 333 -19.36 -10.21 -24.00
CA THR A 333 -18.97 -8.87 -24.47
C THR A 333 -20.12 -7.87 -24.39
N THR A 334 -21.37 -8.36 -24.39
CA THR A 334 -22.59 -7.55 -24.36
C THR A 334 -23.44 -7.90 -23.14
N VAL A 335 -24.10 -6.87 -22.59
CA VAL A 335 -25.08 -6.97 -21.52
C VAL A 335 -26.47 -6.84 -22.11
N ASP A 336 -27.32 -7.84 -21.85
CA ASP A 336 -28.73 -7.80 -22.24
C ASP A 336 -29.47 -6.76 -21.39
N ARG A 337 -30.17 -5.83 -22.04
CA ARG A 337 -30.92 -4.75 -21.40
C ARG A 337 -31.94 -5.25 -20.39
N LYS A 338 -32.52 -6.45 -20.60
CA LYS A 338 -33.52 -7.05 -19.70
C LYS A 338 -32.93 -7.46 -18.35
N ASN A 339 -31.62 -7.66 -18.28
CA ASN A 339 -30.91 -8.03 -17.05
C ASN A 339 -30.37 -6.80 -16.30
N LEU A 340 -30.63 -5.59 -16.79
CA LEU A 340 -30.12 -4.35 -16.22
C LEU A 340 -31.29 -3.52 -15.65
N LEU A 341 -31.27 -3.32 -14.34
CA LEU A 341 -32.20 -2.43 -13.65
C LEU A 341 -31.49 -1.10 -13.35
N LEU A 342 -32.05 0.01 -13.81
CA LEU A 342 -31.53 1.35 -13.55
C LEU A 342 -32.31 1.94 -12.38
N GLU A 343 -31.60 2.51 -11.40
CA GLU A 343 -32.21 3.20 -10.28
C GLU A 343 -32.44 4.68 -10.60
N ASP A 344 -33.44 5.27 -9.93
CA ASP A 344 -33.70 6.70 -10.03
C ASP A 344 -32.60 7.50 -9.33
N GLY A 345 -32.16 8.59 -9.98
CA GLY A 345 -31.16 9.51 -9.44
C GLY A 345 -29.77 9.35 -10.06
N GLU A 346 -29.20 10.48 -10.49
CA GLU A 346 -27.87 10.50 -11.09
C GLU A 346 -26.77 10.41 -10.02
N LEU A 347 -25.82 9.49 -10.18
CA LEU A 347 -24.58 9.48 -9.40
C LEU A 347 -23.66 10.64 -9.83
N GLY A 348 -23.73 11.01 -11.11
CA GLY A 348 -23.06 12.17 -11.67
C GLY A 348 -23.25 12.29 -13.16
N SER A 349 -22.96 13.45 -13.71
CA SER A 349 -22.98 13.72 -15.15
C SER A 349 -21.73 14.49 -15.58
N GLY A 350 -21.32 14.26 -16.81
CA GLY A 350 -20.08 14.81 -17.36
C GLY A 350 -20.15 15.07 -18.86
N ASN A 351 -18.99 15.30 -19.47
CA ASN A 351 -18.91 15.56 -20.91
C ASN A 351 -19.43 14.36 -21.73
N PHE A 352 -19.11 13.14 -21.29
CA PHE A 352 -19.36 11.89 -22.01
C PHE A 352 -20.74 11.27 -21.79
N GLY A 353 -21.48 11.70 -20.76
CA GLY A 353 -22.71 11.01 -20.39
C GLY A 353 -23.18 11.29 -18.97
N THR A 354 -24.24 10.60 -18.60
CA THR A 354 -24.79 10.54 -17.25
C THR A 354 -24.53 9.16 -16.66
N VAL A 355 -24.17 9.10 -15.39
CA VAL A 355 -23.92 7.87 -14.64
C VAL A 355 -25.05 7.66 -13.65
N LEU A 356 -25.68 6.49 -13.73
CA LEU A 356 -26.74 6.05 -12.82
C LEU A 356 -26.25 4.87 -12.00
N ARG A 357 -26.83 4.70 -10.82
CA ARG A 357 -26.74 3.45 -10.07
C ARG A 357 -27.68 2.45 -10.73
N GLY A 358 -27.32 1.17 -10.67
CA GLY A 358 -28.22 0.13 -11.10
C GLY A 358 -27.77 -1.22 -10.58
N THR A 359 -28.47 -2.23 -11.06
CA THR A 359 -28.23 -3.61 -10.69
C THR A 359 -28.21 -4.48 -11.93
N TYR A 360 -27.19 -5.34 -12.03
CA TYR A 360 -27.02 -6.29 -13.12
C TYR A 360 -27.29 -7.72 -12.65
N GLN A 361 -28.26 -8.38 -13.26
CA GLN A 361 -28.56 -9.79 -13.05
C GLN A 361 -27.57 -10.64 -13.84
N MET A 362 -26.62 -11.24 -13.13
CA MET A 362 -25.72 -12.27 -13.64
C MET A 362 -26.38 -13.65 -13.52
N ARG A 363 -25.66 -14.74 -13.86
CA ARG A 363 -26.25 -16.08 -13.88
C ARG A 363 -26.59 -16.58 -12.49
N LYS A 364 -25.69 -16.38 -11.53
CA LYS A 364 -25.86 -16.82 -10.14
C LYS A 364 -26.18 -15.68 -9.19
N THR A 365 -25.67 -14.50 -9.50
CA THR A 365 -25.66 -13.37 -8.57
C THR A 365 -26.30 -12.14 -9.17
N GLN A 366 -26.70 -11.22 -8.30
CA GLN A 366 -27.18 -9.90 -8.68
C GLN A 366 -26.17 -8.89 -8.15
N LYS A 367 -25.56 -8.09 -9.04
CA LYS A 367 -24.46 -7.19 -8.68
C LYS A 367 -24.86 -5.72 -8.80
N PRO A 368 -24.54 -4.87 -7.81
CA PRO A 368 -24.65 -3.43 -7.97
C PRO A 368 -23.63 -2.93 -9.01
N VAL A 369 -24.07 -2.03 -9.88
CA VAL A 369 -23.27 -1.53 -11.01
C VAL A 369 -23.43 -0.02 -11.16
N ALA A 370 -22.42 0.61 -11.74
CA ALA A 370 -22.51 1.96 -12.28
C ALA A 370 -22.77 1.90 -13.78
N ILE A 371 -23.80 2.60 -14.27
CA ILE A 371 -24.24 2.55 -15.65
C ILE A 371 -24.03 3.93 -16.26
N LYS A 372 -23.04 4.06 -17.14
CA LYS A 372 -22.78 5.30 -17.87
C LYS A 372 -23.56 5.30 -19.17
N ILE A 373 -24.62 6.08 -19.22
CA ILE A 373 -25.40 6.35 -20.41
C ILE A 373 -24.67 7.41 -21.23
N LEU A 374 -24.15 7.00 -22.37
CA LEU A 374 -23.43 7.88 -23.26
C LEU A 374 -24.42 8.81 -23.97
N LYS A 375 -24.02 10.07 -24.17
CA LYS A 375 -24.84 11.00 -24.96
C LYS A 375 -24.89 10.49 -26.40
N ASN A 376 -26.06 10.53 -27.01
CA ASN A 376 -26.18 10.31 -28.45
C ASN A 376 -25.43 11.43 -29.17
N GLY A 377 -24.17 11.17 -29.55
CA GLY A 377 -23.51 11.95 -30.58
C GLY A 377 -24.33 11.83 -31.87
N GLU A 378 -24.31 12.87 -32.71
CA GLU A 378 -24.88 12.82 -34.06
C GLU A 378 -24.60 11.45 -34.70
N ASN A 379 -25.64 10.76 -35.20
CA ASN A 379 -25.64 9.38 -35.74
C ASN A 379 -24.52 9.09 -36.76
N ASN A 380 -23.26 9.04 -36.31
CA ASN A 380 -22.09 8.81 -37.10
C ASN A 380 -21.56 7.42 -36.76
N ALA A 381 -21.79 6.48 -37.67
CA ALA A 381 -21.38 5.08 -37.51
C ALA A 381 -19.88 4.94 -37.21
N ALA A 382 -19.02 5.79 -37.79
CA ALA A 382 -17.58 5.72 -37.57
C ALA A 382 -17.19 6.05 -36.11
N VAL A 383 -17.88 7.00 -35.48
CA VAL A 383 -17.66 7.36 -34.06
C VAL A 383 -18.13 6.22 -33.16
N LYS A 384 -19.28 5.62 -33.49
CA LYS A 384 -19.81 4.46 -32.74
C LYS A 384 -18.85 3.26 -32.82
N ASP A 385 -18.31 2.95 -33.99
CA ASP A 385 -17.37 1.85 -34.18
C ASP A 385 -16.05 2.05 -33.42
N GLU A 386 -15.52 3.28 -33.41
CA GLU A 386 -14.33 3.63 -32.63
C GLU A 386 -14.60 3.46 -31.12
N MET A 387 -15.75 3.95 -30.63
CA MET A 387 -16.15 3.79 -29.23
C MET A 387 -16.36 2.34 -28.82
N LEU A 388 -16.99 1.51 -29.66
CA LEU A 388 -17.17 0.09 -29.40
C LEU A 388 -15.83 -0.64 -29.36
N ARG A 389 -14.90 -0.29 -30.26
CA ARG A 389 -13.54 -0.85 -30.26
C ARG A 389 -12.77 -0.51 -28.98
N GLU A 390 -12.84 0.76 -28.54
CA GLU A 390 -12.23 1.19 -27.28
C GLU A 390 -12.86 0.46 -26.09
N ALA A 391 -14.19 0.35 -26.05
CA ALA A 391 -14.90 -0.36 -25.00
C ALA A 391 -14.56 -1.87 -24.97
N GLN A 392 -14.33 -2.51 -26.12
CA GLN A 392 -13.86 -3.89 -26.18
C GLN A 392 -12.45 -4.07 -25.61
N VAL A 393 -11.54 -3.13 -25.84
CA VAL A 393 -10.20 -3.17 -25.21
C VAL A 393 -10.33 -2.94 -23.70
N MET A 394 -11.13 -1.95 -23.29
CA MET A 394 -11.39 -1.69 -21.87
C MET A 394 -11.97 -2.89 -21.14
N GLN A 395 -12.86 -3.66 -21.78
CA GLN A 395 -13.39 -4.88 -21.19
C GLN A 395 -12.28 -5.86 -20.85
N GLN A 396 -11.20 -5.97 -21.63
CA GLN A 396 -10.12 -6.93 -21.41
C GLN A 396 -9.26 -6.61 -20.20
N LEU A 397 -9.25 -5.35 -19.76
CA LEU A 397 -8.49 -4.89 -18.61
C LEU A 397 -9.06 -5.49 -17.30
N ASP A 398 -8.20 -6.16 -16.55
CA ASP A 398 -8.53 -6.77 -15.27
C ASP A 398 -7.43 -6.48 -14.24
N ASN A 399 -7.69 -5.48 -13.41
CA ASN A 399 -6.86 -5.14 -12.27
C ASN A 399 -7.75 -4.68 -11.09
N PRO A 400 -7.40 -5.00 -9.83
CA PRO A 400 -8.19 -4.55 -8.69
C PRO A 400 -8.31 -3.02 -8.61
N TYR A 401 -7.28 -2.27 -8.99
CA TYR A 401 -7.21 -0.82 -8.82
C TYR A 401 -7.76 -0.03 -10.02
N ILE A 402 -8.52 -0.69 -10.90
CA ILE A 402 -9.33 -0.03 -11.94
C ILE A 402 -10.81 -0.39 -11.74
N VAL A 403 -11.69 0.53 -12.13
CA VAL A 403 -13.13 0.27 -12.28
C VAL A 403 -13.29 -0.57 -13.53
N ARG A 404 -13.55 -1.86 -13.36
CA ARG A 404 -13.67 -2.78 -14.50
C ARG A 404 -14.92 -2.48 -15.31
N MET A 405 -14.79 -2.61 -16.63
CA MET A 405 -15.95 -2.65 -17.52
C MET A 405 -16.53 -4.07 -17.50
N ILE A 406 -17.75 -4.20 -17.01
CA ILE A 406 -18.50 -5.46 -16.97
C ILE A 406 -18.98 -5.79 -18.38
N GLY A 407 -19.55 -4.81 -19.08
CA GLY A 407 -19.93 -4.98 -20.47
C GLY A 407 -20.61 -3.77 -21.08
N ILE A 408 -20.99 -3.90 -22.34
CA ILE A 408 -21.67 -2.85 -23.12
C ILE A 408 -23.13 -3.27 -23.32
N CYS A 409 -24.08 -2.36 -23.05
CA CYS A 409 -25.49 -2.56 -23.38
C CYS A 409 -25.88 -1.62 -24.52
N GLU A 410 -26.26 -2.18 -25.66
CA GLU A 410 -26.82 -1.45 -26.80
C GLU A 410 -28.34 -1.52 -26.74
N ALA A 411 -28.97 -0.43 -26.31
CA ALA A 411 -30.43 -0.33 -26.19
C ALA A 411 -30.91 1.06 -26.65
N GLU A 412 -31.77 1.73 -25.87
CA GLU A 412 -32.23 3.09 -26.16
C GLU A 412 -31.08 4.10 -26.31
N ASN A 413 -30.00 3.89 -25.57
CA ASN A 413 -28.73 4.59 -25.67
C ASN A 413 -27.60 3.57 -25.49
N LEU A 414 -26.39 3.90 -25.93
CA LEU A 414 -25.21 3.09 -25.63
C LEU A 414 -24.85 3.25 -24.14
N MET A 415 -24.81 2.15 -23.40
CA MET A 415 -24.52 2.15 -21.97
C MET A 415 -23.26 1.34 -21.67
N LEU A 416 -22.38 1.90 -20.84
CA LEU A 416 -21.23 1.18 -20.29
C LEU A 416 -21.58 0.72 -18.87
N VAL A 417 -21.59 -0.59 -18.65
CA VAL A 417 -21.86 -1.21 -17.35
C VAL A 417 -20.53 -1.46 -16.65
N MET A 418 -20.37 -0.90 -15.46
CA MET A 418 -19.10 -0.85 -14.73
C MET A 418 -19.28 -1.26 -13.26
N GLU A 419 -18.18 -1.63 -12.61
CA GLU A 419 -18.16 -1.79 -11.15
C GLU A 419 -18.61 -0.52 -10.44
N LEU A 420 -19.36 -0.67 -9.34
CA LEU A 420 -19.78 0.45 -8.50
C LEU A 420 -18.71 0.74 -7.43
N ALA A 421 -18.39 2.01 -7.23
CA ALA A 421 -17.55 2.51 -6.15
C ALA A 421 -18.32 3.58 -5.36
N GLU A 422 -18.87 3.19 -4.21
CA GLU A 422 -19.96 3.92 -3.53
C GLU A 422 -19.53 5.21 -2.85
N LEU A 423 -18.27 5.36 -2.45
CA LEU A 423 -17.79 6.57 -1.76
C LEU A 423 -17.50 7.73 -2.72
N GLY A 424 -17.62 7.48 -4.03
CA GLY A 424 -17.47 8.50 -5.06
C GLY A 424 -16.02 8.99 -5.22
N PRO A 425 -15.82 10.18 -5.83
CA PRO A 425 -14.50 10.60 -6.27
C PRO A 425 -13.60 11.09 -5.13
N LEU A 426 -12.31 10.74 -5.21
CA LEU A 426 -11.27 10.99 -4.21
C LEU A 426 -11.19 12.47 -3.81
N ASN A 427 -11.24 13.40 -4.76
CA ASN A 427 -11.15 14.83 -4.45
C ASN A 427 -12.29 15.32 -3.55
N LYS A 428 -13.54 14.92 -3.84
CA LYS A 428 -14.70 15.27 -3.01
C LYS A 428 -14.66 14.54 -1.67
N TYR A 429 -14.16 13.31 -1.65
CA TYR A 429 -14.02 12.54 -0.43
C TYR A 429 -13.03 13.20 0.54
N LEU A 430 -11.84 13.59 0.07
CA LEU A 430 -10.80 14.25 0.87
C LEU A 430 -11.19 15.64 1.38
N GLN A 431 -12.02 16.38 0.62
CA GLN A 431 -12.55 17.67 1.08
C GLN A 431 -13.49 17.52 2.28
N LYS A 432 -14.20 16.39 2.38
CA LYS A 432 -15.14 16.09 3.46
C LYS A 432 -14.48 15.34 4.62
N ASN A 433 -13.48 14.51 4.32
CA ASN A 433 -12.85 13.60 5.25
C ASN A 433 -11.34 13.84 5.31
N ARG A 434 -10.86 14.28 6.47
CA ARG A 434 -9.44 14.54 6.67
C ARG A 434 -8.70 13.25 7.01
N LEU A 435 -8.24 12.55 5.98
CA LEU A 435 -7.44 11.34 6.13
C LEU A 435 -6.01 11.65 6.59
N ALA A 436 -5.39 10.71 7.31
CA ALA A 436 -3.97 10.78 7.64
C ALA A 436 -3.11 10.68 6.37
N VAL A 437 -1.92 11.27 6.38
CA VAL A 437 -0.97 11.26 5.26
C VAL A 437 -0.67 9.83 4.78
N LYS A 438 -0.55 8.87 5.70
CA LYS A 438 -0.33 7.45 5.37
C LYS A 438 -1.49 6.85 4.56
N ASN A 439 -2.74 7.17 4.90
CA ASN A 439 -3.92 6.72 4.15
C ASN A 439 -3.99 7.37 2.76
N VAL A 440 -3.67 8.67 2.66
CA VAL A 440 -3.58 9.35 1.35
C VAL A 440 -2.51 8.69 0.48
N THR A 441 -1.35 8.37 1.08
CA THR A 441 -0.24 7.69 0.38
C THR A 441 -0.64 6.30 -0.09
N GLU A 442 -1.38 5.53 0.72
CA GLU A 442 -1.95 4.22 0.36
C GLU A 442 -2.85 4.32 -0.89
N LEU A 443 -3.81 5.25 -0.89
CA LEU A 443 -4.75 5.41 -2.00
C LEU A 443 -4.02 5.83 -3.29
N VAL A 444 -3.04 6.74 -3.19
CA VAL A 444 -2.24 7.17 -4.34
C VAL A 444 -1.32 6.04 -4.83
N HIS A 445 -0.82 5.18 -3.93
CA HIS A 445 -0.05 3.98 -4.30
C HIS A 445 -0.90 3.01 -5.11
N GLN A 446 -2.15 2.75 -4.69
CA GLN A 446 -3.10 1.93 -5.45
C GLN A 446 -3.39 2.50 -6.84
N VAL A 447 -3.57 3.81 -6.96
CA VAL A 447 -3.70 4.48 -8.27
C VAL A 447 -2.45 4.28 -9.12
N CYS A 448 -1.25 4.37 -8.53
CA CYS A 448 -0.01 4.11 -9.26
C CYS A 448 0.10 2.65 -9.74
N MET A 449 -0.36 1.68 -8.93
CA MET A 449 -0.41 0.27 -9.31
C MET A 449 -1.37 0.04 -10.49
N GLY A 450 -2.55 0.66 -10.46
CA GLY A 450 -3.49 0.62 -11.57
C GLY A 450 -2.92 1.25 -12.85
N MET A 451 -2.26 2.41 -12.75
CA MET A 451 -1.63 3.06 -13.90
C MET A 451 -0.44 2.29 -14.46
N LYS A 452 0.35 1.63 -13.61
CA LYS A 452 1.41 0.70 -14.05
C LYS A 452 0.81 -0.45 -14.85
N TYR A 453 -0.28 -1.04 -14.38
CA TYR A 453 -0.99 -2.08 -15.11
C TYR A 453 -1.48 -1.58 -16.49
N LEU A 454 -2.05 -0.38 -16.57
CA LEU A 454 -2.47 0.21 -17.85
C LEU A 454 -1.29 0.46 -18.80
N GLU A 455 -0.15 0.93 -18.29
CA GLU A 455 1.09 1.10 -19.05
C GLU A 455 1.59 -0.24 -19.63
N GLU A 456 1.58 -1.31 -18.82
CA GLU A 456 1.94 -2.67 -19.27
C GLU A 456 1.01 -3.22 -20.37
N HIS A 457 -0.21 -2.68 -20.48
CA HIS A 457 -1.19 -3.04 -21.51
C HIS A 457 -1.28 -1.99 -22.64
N ASN A 458 -0.30 -1.07 -22.73
CA ASN A 458 -0.24 -0.01 -23.74
C ASN A 458 -1.53 0.82 -23.83
N PHE A 459 -2.12 1.10 -22.67
CA PHE A 459 -3.41 1.79 -22.55
C PHE A 459 -3.24 3.17 -21.94
N VAL A 460 -3.50 4.23 -22.71
CA VAL A 460 -3.34 5.62 -22.26
C VAL A 460 -4.66 6.13 -21.70
N HIS A 461 -4.66 6.60 -20.45
CA HIS A 461 -5.85 7.06 -19.75
C HIS A 461 -6.35 8.41 -20.30
N ARG A 462 -5.46 9.39 -20.50
CA ARG A 462 -5.75 10.74 -21.06
C ARG A 462 -6.60 11.68 -20.21
N ASP A 463 -7.12 11.22 -19.08
CA ASP A 463 -7.90 12.03 -18.14
C ASP A 463 -7.66 11.63 -16.68
N LEU A 464 -6.44 11.21 -16.36
CA LEU A 464 -6.10 10.83 -14.98
C LEU A 464 -6.15 12.07 -14.06
N ALA A 465 -7.06 12.04 -13.09
CA ALA A 465 -7.28 13.13 -12.14
C ALA A 465 -7.98 12.61 -10.89
N ALA A 466 -7.93 13.34 -9.77
CA ALA A 466 -8.58 12.90 -8.53
C ALA A 466 -10.12 12.83 -8.62
N ARG A 467 -10.74 13.48 -9.62
CA ARG A 467 -12.18 13.32 -9.95
C ARG A 467 -12.51 11.95 -10.57
N ASN A 468 -11.52 11.30 -11.16
CA ASN A 468 -11.65 10.03 -11.88
C ASN A 468 -11.02 8.87 -11.08
N VAL A 469 -10.59 9.12 -9.84
CA VAL A 469 -10.31 8.08 -8.86
C VAL A 469 -11.52 7.94 -7.96
N LEU A 470 -12.18 6.78 -7.99
CA LEU A 470 -13.34 6.49 -7.15
C LEU A 470 -12.93 5.63 -5.96
N LEU A 471 -13.58 5.85 -4.82
CA LEU A 471 -13.33 5.09 -3.61
C LEU A 471 -14.42 4.03 -3.41
N VAL A 472 -13.98 2.78 -3.23
CA VAL A 472 -14.83 1.69 -2.77
C VAL A 472 -14.92 1.74 -1.24
N THR A 473 -13.77 1.86 -0.58
CA THR A 473 -13.65 2.08 0.88
C THR A 473 -12.63 3.20 1.13
N GLN A 474 -12.44 3.61 2.39
CA GLN A 474 -11.40 4.58 2.77
C GLN A 474 -9.97 4.09 2.51
N HIS A 475 -9.82 2.79 2.28
CA HIS A 475 -8.55 2.10 2.03
C HIS A 475 -8.50 1.47 0.63
N TYR A 476 -9.46 1.78 -0.25
CA TYR A 476 -9.52 1.17 -1.59
C TYR A 476 -9.97 2.15 -2.68
N ALA A 477 -9.00 2.57 -3.49
CA ALA A 477 -9.17 3.41 -4.67
C ALA A 477 -9.18 2.59 -5.97
N LYS A 478 -10.02 3.02 -6.92
CA LYS A 478 -10.08 2.51 -8.29
C LYS A 478 -10.05 3.65 -9.30
N ILE A 479 -9.27 3.48 -10.35
CA ILE A 479 -9.19 4.40 -11.48
C ILE A 479 -10.41 4.19 -12.38
N SER A 480 -11.05 5.28 -12.80
CA SER A 480 -12.30 5.27 -13.55
C SER A 480 -12.27 6.25 -14.72
N ASP A 481 -13.38 6.30 -15.46
CA ASP A 481 -13.62 7.23 -16.56
C ASP A 481 -12.56 7.23 -17.66
N PHE A 482 -12.45 6.07 -18.31
CA PHE A 482 -11.69 5.90 -19.53
C PHE A 482 -12.39 6.48 -20.78
N GLY A 483 -13.35 7.39 -20.61
CA GLY A 483 -14.14 7.95 -21.72
C GLY A 483 -13.34 8.81 -22.71
N LEU A 484 -12.07 9.07 -22.41
CA LEU A 484 -11.08 9.68 -23.31
C LEU A 484 -9.91 8.76 -23.62
N SER A 485 -9.88 7.55 -23.05
CA SER A 485 -8.72 6.68 -23.15
C SER A 485 -8.57 6.09 -24.53
N LYS A 486 -7.35 5.66 -24.85
CA LYS A 486 -7.07 5.04 -26.14
C LYS A 486 -6.04 3.92 -26.02
N ALA A 487 -6.31 2.82 -26.71
CA ALA A 487 -5.33 1.78 -26.94
C ALA A 487 -4.29 2.27 -27.96
N LEU A 488 -3.01 2.09 -27.66
CA LEU A 488 -1.93 2.39 -28.61
C LEU A 488 -1.81 1.25 -29.63
N THR A 489 -1.45 1.59 -30.86
CA THR A 489 -1.11 0.61 -31.89
C THR A 489 0.36 0.22 -31.76
N SER A 490 0.74 -0.97 -32.25
CA SER A 490 2.13 -1.45 -32.21
C SER A 490 3.14 -0.59 -33.01
N GLU A 491 2.65 0.36 -33.81
CA GLU A 491 3.49 1.20 -34.67
C GLU A 491 3.89 2.52 -34.00
N HIS A 492 3.16 2.98 -32.97
CA HIS A 492 3.40 4.28 -32.32
C HIS A 492 3.14 4.24 -30.81
N ASP A 493 4.10 4.71 -30.01
CA ASP A 493 4.01 4.80 -28.55
C ASP A 493 3.18 6.00 -28.05
N TYR A 494 2.54 6.74 -28.96
CA TYR A 494 1.70 7.89 -28.67
C TYR A 494 0.48 7.96 -29.58
N TYR A 495 -0.58 8.61 -29.09
CA TYR A 495 -1.78 8.95 -29.83
C TYR A 495 -1.84 10.45 -30.14
N GLU A 496 -2.12 10.81 -31.38
CA GLU A 496 -2.33 12.20 -31.82
C GLU A 496 -3.82 12.48 -32.06
N SER A 497 -4.38 13.44 -31.32
CA SER A 497 -5.80 13.78 -31.44
C SER A 497 -6.07 14.77 -32.58
N LYS A 498 -7.07 14.49 -33.43
CA LYS A 498 -7.42 15.31 -34.61
C LYS A 498 -8.36 16.50 -34.32
N GLY A 499 -8.74 16.79 -33.07
CA GLY A 499 -9.82 17.76 -32.77
C GLY A 499 -9.64 18.64 -31.53
N HIS A 500 -10.20 19.85 -31.59
CA HIS A 500 -10.24 20.84 -30.49
C HIS A 500 -11.50 20.63 -29.60
N GLY A 501 -11.40 19.79 -28.57
CA GLY A 501 -12.44 19.60 -27.56
C GLY A 501 -12.28 20.48 -26.30
N LYS A 502 -13.24 20.42 -25.37
CA LYS A 502 -13.10 20.97 -24.01
C LYS A 502 -12.16 20.08 -23.19
N TRP A 503 -10.86 20.33 -23.33
CA TRP A 503 -9.81 19.55 -22.70
C TRP A 503 -9.51 20.01 -21.26
N PRO A 504 -9.26 19.08 -20.32
CA PRO A 504 -8.86 19.40 -18.95
C PRO A 504 -7.37 19.80 -18.88
N VAL A 505 -7.04 20.93 -19.52
CA VAL A 505 -5.67 21.44 -19.75
C VAL A 505 -4.78 21.40 -18.50
N LYS A 506 -5.34 21.63 -17.31
CA LYS A 506 -4.58 21.66 -16.04
C LYS A 506 -3.94 20.33 -15.63
N TRP A 507 -4.39 19.21 -16.18
CA TRP A 507 -3.78 17.90 -15.94
C TRP A 507 -2.83 17.48 -17.06
N TYR A 508 -2.84 18.20 -18.19
CA TYR A 508 -2.13 17.77 -19.38
C TYR A 508 -0.65 18.10 -19.32
N ALA A 509 0.15 17.16 -19.82
CA ALA A 509 1.56 17.37 -20.05
C ALA A 509 1.79 18.42 -21.16
N PRO A 510 2.94 19.10 -21.19
CA PRO A 510 3.26 20.09 -22.22
C PRO A 510 3.05 19.59 -23.65
N GLU A 511 3.48 18.36 -23.93
CA GLU A 511 3.32 17.74 -25.24
C GLU A 511 1.86 17.47 -25.64
N CYS A 512 0.97 17.25 -24.66
CA CYS A 512 -0.47 17.15 -24.90
C CYS A 512 -1.10 18.51 -25.19
N MET A 513 -0.66 19.56 -24.47
CA MET A 513 -1.19 20.91 -24.64
C MET A 513 -0.76 21.53 -25.98
N ASN A 514 0.49 21.31 -26.38
CA ASN A 514 1.09 21.95 -27.55
C ASN A 514 0.89 21.15 -28.84
N TYR A 515 0.92 19.82 -28.75
CA TYR A 515 0.97 18.94 -29.94
C TYR A 515 -0.11 17.84 -29.93
N PHE A 516 -1.01 17.83 -28.93
CA PHE A 516 -2.03 16.78 -28.78
C PHE A 516 -1.47 15.35 -28.78
N LYS A 517 -0.23 15.16 -28.31
CA LYS A 517 0.45 13.87 -28.22
C LYS A 517 0.24 13.24 -26.84
N PHE A 518 -0.58 12.20 -26.78
CA PHE A 518 -0.90 11.47 -25.56
C PHE A 518 -0.13 10.16 -25.50
N SER A 519 0.48 9.87 -24.36
CA SER A 519 1.23 8.63 -24.09
C SER A 519 1.16 8.25 -22.62
N CYS A 520 1.63 7.07 -22.24
CA CYS A 520 1.76 6.69 -20.82
C CYS A 520 2.62 7.70 -20.04
N LYS A 521 3.64 8.30 -20.67
CA LYS A 521 4.43 9.39 -20.06
C LYS A 521 3.58 10.64 -19.79
N SER A 522 2.61 10.96 -20.64
CA SER A 522 1.68 12.07 -20.38
C SER A 522 0.72 11.78 -19.22
N ASP A 523 0.36 10.51 -19.00
CA ASP A 523 -0.39 10.11 -17.82
C ASP A 523 0.47 10.20 -16.55
N VAL A 524 1.79 9.98 -16.62
CA VAL A 524 2.70 10.20 -15.47
C VAL A 524 2.68 11.66 -15.03
N TRP A 525 2.64 12.62 -15.96
CA TRP A 525 2.46 14.04 -15.63
C TRP A 525 1.13 14.28 -14.92
N SER A 526 0.05 13.71 -15.46
CA SER A 526 -1.31 13.81 -14.92
C SER A 526 -1.38 13.21 -13.51
N PHE A 527 -0.66 12.11 -13.27
CA PHE A 527 -0.49 11.48 -11.96
C PHE A 527 0.18 12.44 -10.96
N GLY A 528 1.22 13.18 -11.37
CA GLY A 528 1.82 14.22 -10.52
C GLY A 528 0.82 15.30 -10.08
N VAL A 529 -0.08 15.72 -10.98
CA VAL A 529 -1.17 16.66 -10.65
C VAL A 529 -2.18 16.02 -9.71
N LEU A 530 -2.57 14.75 -9.93
CA LEU A 530 -3.45 13.97 -9.06
C LEU A 530 -2.86 13.81 -7.66
N MET A 531 -1.56 13.53 -7.54
CA MET A 531 -0.87 13.49 -6.26
C MET A 531 -0.99 14.84 -5.54
N TRP A 532 -0.77 15.95 -6.25
CA TRP A 532 -0.95 17.29 -5.68
C TRP A 532 -2.39 17.51 -5.19
N GLU A 533 -3.40 17.10 -5.95
CA GLU A 533 -4.80 17.14 -5.51
C GLU A 533 -5.02 16.31 -4.23
N ALA A 534 -4.47 15.09 -4.16
CA ALA A 534 -4.62 14.21 -3.02
C ALA A 534 -3.97 14.78 -1.75
N PHE A 535 -2.71 15.22 -1.83
CA PHE A 535 -1.99 15.79 -0.69
C PHE A 535 -2.45 17.21 -0.32
N SER A 536 -3.17 17.91 -1.21
CA SER A 536 -3.84 19.19 -0.90
C SER A 536 -5.27 19.01 -0.39
N TYR A 537 -5.71 17.77 -0.14
CA TYR A 537 -7.06 17.41 0.32
C TYR A 537 -8.16 17.85 -0.64
N GLY A 538 -7.95 17.61 -1.94
CA GLY A 538 -8.92 17.86 -3.00
C GLY A 538 -8.98 19.31 -3.47
N GLN A 539 -7.96 20.13 -3.23
CA GLN A 539 -7.94 21.49 -3.78
C GLN A 539 -7.82 21.46 -5.31
N LYS A 540 -8.31 22.53 -5.95
CA LYS A 540 -8.20 22.68 -7.41
C LYS A 540 -6.76 23.04 -7.79
N PRO A 541 -6.12 22.31 -8.71
CA PRO A 541 -4.76 22.63 -9.16
C PRO A 541 -4.76 23.97 -9.92
N TYR A 542 -3.64 24.69 -9.83
CA TYR A 542 -3.45 26.01 -10.45
C TYR A 542 -4.63 26.96 -10.18
N LYS A 543 -5.05 27.07 -8.91
CA LYS A 543 -6.23 27.86 -8.51
C LYS A 543 -6.09 29.31 -9.00
N GLY A 544 -7.13 29.81 -9.68
CA GLY A 544 -7.15 31.16 -10.23
C GLY A 544 -6.56 31.31 -11.63
N MET A 545 -5.76 30.35 -12.11
CA MET A 545 -5.14 30.41 -13.43
C MET A 545 -6.03 29.82 -14.53
N LYS A 546 -6.00 30.44 -15.71
CA LYS A 546 -6.54 29.95 -16.98
C LYS A 546 -5.54 29.03 -17.68
N GLY A 547 -6.00 28.28 -18.68
CA GLY A 547 -5.16 27.28 -19.37
C GLY A 547 -3.90 27.87 -20.01
N ASN A 548 -4.00 29.04 -20.64
CA ASN A 548 -2.85 29.74 -21.23
C ASN A 548 -1.83 30.20 -20.18
N GLU A 549 -2.29 30.67 -19.02
CA GLU A 549 -1.41 31.08 -17.91
C GLU A 549 -0.66 29.87 -17.33
N VAL A 550 -1.32 28.70 -17.26
CA VAL A 550 -0.69 27.45 -16.83
C VAL A 550 0.40 27.00 -17.80
N ILE A 551 0.15 27.12 -19.11
CA ILE A 551 1.15 26.79 -20.14
C ILE A 551 2.39 27.69 -19.98
N GLN A 552 2.19 29.00 -19.88
CA GLN A 552 3.29 29.97 -19.72
C GLN A 552 4.12 29.71 -18.46
N MET A 553 3.47 29.41 -17.33
CA MET A 553 4.14 29.03 -16.08
C MET A 553 4.98 27.76 -16.26
N ILE A 554 4.44 26.74 -16.93
CA ILE A 554 5.17 25.48 -17.13
C ILE A 554 6.37 25.67 -18.06
N GLU A 555 6.22 26.48 -19.11
CA GLU A 555 7.28 26.84 -20.07
C GLU A 555 8.39 27.68 -19.43
N SER A 556 8.08 28.52 -18.44
CA SER A 556 9.11 29.25 -17.66
C SER A 556 9.90 28.35 -16.70
N GLY A 557 9.54 27.06 -16.59
CA GLY A 557 10.15 26.10 -15.69
C GLY A 557 9.52 26.07 -14.30
N GLU A 558 8.53 26.90 -14.02
CA GLU A 558 7.82 26.92 -12.75
C GLU A 558 6.87 25.71 -12.60
N ARG A 559 6.60 25.33 -11.35
CA ARG A 559 5.68 24.23 -10.99
C ARG A 559 4.82 24.63 -9.79
N MET A 560 3.75 23.88 -9.54
CA MET A 560 2.92 24.11 -8.34
C MET A 560 3.77 23.93 -7.07
N ALA A 561 3.56 24.81 -6.09
CA ALA A 561 4.19 24.69 -4.78
C ALA A 561 3.73 23.42 -4.03
N ALA A 562 4.58 22.93 -3.13
CA ALA A 562 4.25 21.79 -2.27
C ALA A 562 2.98 22.05 -1.44
N PRO A 563 2.02 21.11 -1.40
CA PRO A 563 0.86 21.24 -0.53
C PRO A 563 1.27 21.32 0.95
N PRO A 564 0.49 22.01 1.81
CA PRO A 564 0.74 22.02 3.25
C PRO A 564 0.77 20.61 3.83
N SER A 565 1.78 20.30 4.64
CA SER A 565 1.97 18.98 5.26
C SER A 565 2.21 17.82 4.27
N CYS A 566 2.46 18.11 2.98
CA CYS A 566 2.92 17.10 2.04
C CYS A 566 4.37 16.70 2.39
N PRO A 567 4.67 15.39 2.52
CA PRO A 567 6.05 14.94 2.72
C PRO A 567 6.95 15.35 1.55
N THR A 568 8.18 15.75 1.87
CA THR A 568 9.18 16.19 0.88
C THR A 568 9.41 15.12 -0.18
N GLU A 569 9.48 13.84 0.20
CA GLU A 569 9.66 12.71 -0.70
C GLU A 569 8.50 12.60 -1.72
N MET A 570 7.27 12.87 -1.30
CA MET A 570 6.10 12.87 -2.19
C MET A 570 6.10 14.05 -3.13
N TYR A 571 6.48 15.24 -2.66
CA TYR A 571 6.62 16.41 -3.54
C TYR A 571 7.77 16.25 -4.54
N ASN A 572 8.89 15.67 -4.12
CA ASN A 572 9.99 15.33 -5.03
C ASN A 572 9.54 14.35 -6.12
N LEU A 573 8.70 13.37 -5.77
CA LEU A 573 8.11 12.46 -6.75
C LEU A 573 7.17 13.20 -7.72
N MET A 574 6.33 14.14 -7.23
CA MET A 574 5.52 15.01 -8.09
C MET A 574 6.39 15.81 -9.07
N MET A 575 7.50 16.39 -8.59
CA MET A 575 8.45 17.14 -9.43
C MET A 575 9.08 16.26 -10.51
N LYS A 576 9.39 14.99 -10.22
CA LYS A 576 9.86 14.01 -11.22
C LYS A 576 8.77 13.66 -12.22
N CYS A 577 7.51 13.55 -11.81
CA CYS A 577 6.38 13.42 -12.72
C CYS A 577 6.22 14.63 -13.65
N TRP A 578 6.57 15.84 -13.17
CA TRP A 578 6.53 17.08 -13.94
C TRP A 578 7.82 17.43 -14.69
N THR A 579 8.65 16.42 -14.99
CA THR A 579 9.76 16.56 -15.94
C THR A 579 9.21 16.95 -17.31
N TYR A 580 9.71 18.07 -17.87
CA TYR A 580 9.16 18.68 -19.08
C TYR A 580 9.29 17.75 -20.29
N LYS A 581 10.49 17.24 -20.56
CA LYS A 581 10.75 16.33 -21.68
C LYS A 581 10.19 14.92 -21.40
N PRO A 582 9.35 14.35 -22.28
CA PRO A 582 8.74 13.03 -22.06
C PRO A 582 9.75 11.88 -21.91
N ASP A 583 10.89 11.94 -22.61
CA ASP A 583 11.90 10.88 -22.60
C ASP A 583 12.66 10.83 -21.26
N GLU A 584 12.86 11.98 -20.62
CA GLU A 584 13.49 12.10 -19.29
C GLU A 584 12.49 11.88 -18.15
N ARG A 585 11.18 11.92 -18.44
CA ARG A 585 10.11 11.68 -17.46
C ARG A 585 10.06 10.18 -17.13
N PRO A 586 9.94 9.78 -15.84
CA PRO A 586 9.88 8.37 -15.48
C PRO A 586 8.62 7.69 -16.03
N SER A 587 8.66 6.36 -16.18
CA SER A 587 7.48 5.52 -16.42
C SER A 587 6.82 5.11 -15.10
N PHE A 588 5.60 4.57 -15.15
CA PHE A 588 4.95 4.04 -13.93
C PHE A 588 5.70 2.86 -13.34
N ALA A 589 6.44 2.09 -14.16
CA ALA A 589 7.36 1.06 -13.68
C ALA A 589 8.48 1.59 -12.76
N VAL A 590 8.82 2.88 -12.85
CA VAL A 590 9.79 3.56 -11.96
C VAL A 590 9.09 4.30 -10.81
N VAL A 591 7.91 4.89 -11.07
CA VAL A 591 7.16 5.65 -10.06
C VAL A 591 6.56 4.74 -8.99
N GLU A 592 5.99 3.59 -9.37
CA GLU A 592 5.31 2.68 -8.43
C GLU A 592 6.25 2.12 -7.34
N PRO A 593 7.44 1.59 -7.66
CA PRO A 593 8.35 1.09 -6.63
C PRO A 593 8.77 2.19 -5.65
N ARG A 594 9.05 3.41 -6.12
CA ARG A 594 9.45 4.53 -5.25
C ARG A 594 8.34 4.94 -4.29
N LEU A 595 7.11 5.02 -4.81
CA LEU A 595 5.94 5.32 -3.99
C LEU A 595 5.65 4.21 -2.99
N ARG A 596 5.76 2.94 -3.41
CA ARG A 596 5.63 1.76 -2.56
C ARG A 596 6.64 1.75 -1.42
N ASP A 597 7.90 2.03 -1.73
CA ASP A 597 8.99 2.01 -0.75
C ASP A 597 8.75 3.05 0.34
N TYR A 598 8.39 4.28 -0.07
CA TYR A 598 8.02 5.32 0.87
C TYR A 598 6.79 4.93 1.69
N TYR A 599 5.73 4.43 1.04
CA TYR A 599 4.51 3.97 1.71
C TYR A 599 4.78 2.90 2.78
N TYR A 600 5.60 1.90 2.46
CA TYR A 600 5.97 0.83 3.39
C TYR A 600 6.79 1.35 4.58
N ASP A 601 7.65 2.35 4.33
CA ASP A 601 8.51 2.94 5.35
C ASP A 601 7.72 3.74 6.39
N ILE A 602 6.61 4.38 5.98
CA ILE A 602 5.80 5.24 6.86
C ILE A 602 4.57 4.56 7.49
N SER A 603 4.24 3.33 7.09
CA SER A 603 2.96 2.68 7.45
C SER A 603 3.06 1.62 8.53
N GLN A 604 4.09 1.69 9.37
CA GLN A 604 4.36 0.71 10.44
C GLN A 604 3.56 0.98 11.72
#